data_AF-A0A7C8AFA8-F1
#
_entry.id   AF-A0A7C8AFA8-F1
#
_cell.length_a   1.000
_cell.length_b   1.000
_cell.length_c   1.000
_cell.angle_alpha   90.00
_cell.angle_beta   90.00
_cell.angle_gamma   90.00
#
_symmetry.space_group_name_H-M   'P 1'
#
loop_
_entity.id
_entity.type
_entity.pdbx_description
1 polymer ?
#
loop_
_entity_poly.entity_id
_entity_poly.type
_entity_poly.pdbx_seq_one_letter_code
_entity_poly.pdbx_strand_id
1 'polypeptide(L)' 'EHRGIYVRTASWSGLAEEAGAAYKNIDEVVEATEEAGISKRVARLVPVGNVKG' A
#
# COMPACT_ATOMS: atom_id res chain seq x y z
N GLU A 1 10.65 10.71 6.83
CA GLU A 1 10.93 9.38 6.25
C GLU A 1 11.41 8.45 7.36
N HIS A 2 10.62 7.46 7.77
CA HIS A 2 11.01 6.54 8.87
C HIS A 2 10.95 5.06 8.47
N ARG A 3 10.48 4.75 7.26
CA ARG A 3 10.34 3.39 6.72
C ARG A 3 11.21 3.13 5.47
N GLY A 4 12.14 4.04 5.15
CA GLY A 4 12.99 3.92 3.96
C GLY A 4 12.27 4.14 2.62
N ILE A 5 11.10 4.78 2.63
CA ILE A 5 10.31 5.09 1.43
C ILE A 5 10.54 6.55 1.07
N TYR A 6 11.14 6.81 -0.09
CA TYR A 6 11.30 8.17 -0.64
C TYR A 6 9.96 8.72 -1.14
N VAL A 7 9.56 9.90 -0.69
CA VAL A 7 8.25 10.48 -1.07
C VAL A 7 8.42 11.78 -1.84
N ARG A 8 7.80 11.87 -3.02
CA ARG A 8 7.69 13.10 -3.80
C ARG A 8 6.23 13.33 -4.16
N THR A 9 5.65 14.43 -3.72
CA THR A 9 4.24 14.76 -4.00
C THR A 9 4.07 16.17 -4.55
N ALA A 10 3.09 16.38 -5.43
CA ALA A 10 2.62 17.72 -5.82
C ALA A 10 1.77 18.38 -4.73
N SER A 11 1.08 17.58 -3.90
CA SER A 11 0.24 18.06 -2.79
C SER A 11 0.37 17.19 -1.54
N TRP A 12 0.68 17.82 -0.41
CA TRP A 12 0.77 17.13 0.89
C TRP A 12 -0.60 16.79 1.47
N SER A 13 -1.63 17.60 1.20
CA SER A 13 -2.99 17.31 1.65
C SER A 13 -3.56 16.08 0.91
N GLY A 14 -3.38 16.02 -0.41
CA GLY A 14 -3.79 14.85 -1.20
C GLY A 14 -3.01 13.58 -0.83
N LEU A 15 -1.74 13.72 -0.46
CA LEU A 15 -0.97 12.58 0.07
C LEU A 15 -1.53 12.09 1.42
N ALA A 16 -2.01 13.00 2.27
CA ALA A 16 -2.56 12.64 3.58
C ALA A 16 -3.89 11.86 3.47
N GLU A 17 -4.70 12.15 2.45
CA GLU A 17 -5.93 11.39 2.14
C GLU A 17 -5.65 9.92 1.79
N GLU A 18 -4.45 9.62 1.30
CA GLU A 18 -4.00 8.27 0.93
C GLU A 18 -3.03 7.66 1.94
N ALA A 19 -2.90 8.25 3.12
CA ALA A 19 -2.10 7.66 4.18
C ALA A 19 -2.60 6.25 4.52
N GLY A 20 -1.72 5.38 5.01
CA GLY A 20 -2.05 3.96 5.22
C GLY A 20 -3.29 3.71 6.09
N ALA A 21 -3.64 4.63 7.01
CA ALA A 21 -4.85 4.55 7.83
C ALA A 21 -6.16 4.74 7.03
N ALA A 22 -6.10 5.33 5.84
CA ALA A 22 -7.24 5.47 4.95
C ALA A 22 -7.63 4.15 4.26
N TYR A 23 -6.74 3.15 4.29
CA TYR A 23 -6.93 1.86 3.65
C TYR A 23 -7.04 0.72 4.66
N LYS A 24 -7.64 -0.37 4.20
CA LYS A 24 -7.63 -1.66 4.92
C LYS A 24 -6.21 -2.22 4.98
N ASN A 25 -5.99 -3.13 5.91
CA ASN A 25 -4.78 -3.94 5.90
C ASN A 25 -4.76 -4.84 4.66
N ILE A 26 -3.78 -4.62 3.78
CA ILE A 26 -3.69 -5.38 2.53
C ILE A 26 -3.41 -6.86 2.77
N ASP A 27 -2.72 -7.21 3.86
CA ASP A 27 -2.38 -8.61 4.16
C ASP A 27 -3.64 -9.42 4.47
N GLU A 28 -4.59 -8.85 5.21
CA GLU A 28 -5.91 -9.45 5.52
C GLU A 28 -6.78 -9.60 4.26
N VAL A 29 -6.76 -8.61 3.37
CA VAL A 29 -7.53 -8.69 2.11
C VAL A 29 -7.01 -9.82 1.23
N VAL A 30 -5.69 -9.95 1.09
CA VAL A 30 -5.09 -11.02 0.28
C VAL A 30 -5.29 -12.40 0.94
N GLU A 31 -5.30 -12.47 2.27
CA GLU A 31 -5.62 -13.71 3.01
C GLU A 31 -7.03 -14.19 2.68
N ALA A 32 -8.01 -13.31 2.80
CA ALA A 32 -9.40 -13.65 2.50
C ALA A 32 -9.60 -14.17 1.07
N THR A 33 -8.89 -13.61 0.08
CA THR A 33 -9.01 -14.07 -1.31
C THR A 33 -8.27 -15.36 -1.61
N GLU A 34 -7.23 -15.69 -0.85
CA GLU A 34 -6.54 -16.98 -0.93
C GLU A 34 -7.37 -18.09 -0.27
N GLU A 35 -7.91 -17.83 0.93
CA GLU A 35 -8.79 -18.77 1.64
C GLU A 35 -10.08 -19.08 0.86
N ALA A 36 -10.63 -18.09 0.16
CA ALA A 36 -11.78 -18.27 -0.72
C ALA A 36 -11.47 -19.07 -2.00
N GLY A 37 -10.19 -19.38 -2.28
CA GLY A 37 -9.76 -20.14 -3.45
C GLY A 37 -9.89 -19.40 -4.79
N ILE A 38 -10.09 -18.08 -4.76
CA ILE A 38 -10.27 -17.24 -5.97
C ILE A 38 -8.97 -16.59 -6.44
N SER A 39 -7.91 -16.67 -5.65
CA SER A 39 -6.58 -16.15 -5.99
C SER A 39 -5.49 -17.00 -5.33
N LYS A 40 -4.27 -16.95 -5.87
CA LYS A 40 -3.09 -17.61 -5.30
C LYS A 40 -2.02 -16.56 -5.02
N ARG A 41 -1.46 -16.51 -3.81
CA ARG A 41 -0.33 -15.63 -3.53
C ARG A 41 0.91 -16.09 -4.33
N VAL A 42 1.62 -15.12 -4.90
CA VAL A 42 2.82 -15.38 -5.73
C VAL A 42 4.03 -14.63 -5.19
N ALA A 43 3.90 -13.32 -4.99
CA ALA A 43 4.96 -12.48 -4.46
C ALA A 43 4.38 -11.30 -3.68
N ARG A 44 5.17 -10.76 -2.74
CA ARG A 44 4.88 -9.51 -2.03
C ARG A 44 5.96 -8.50 -2.38
N LEU A 45 5.55 -7.29 -2.73
CA LEU A 45 6.46 -6.18 -3.01
C LEU A 45 6.48 -5.22 -1.82
N VAL A 46 7.63 -4.62 -1.57
CA VAL A 46 7.81 -3.55 -0.58
C VAL A 46 8.22 -2.27 -1.31
N PRO A 47 7.58 -1.13 -1.03
CA PRO A 47 7.88 0.11 -1.72
C PRO A 47 9.22 0.68 -1.28
N VAL A 48 9.96 1.25 -2.22
CA VAL A 48 11.17 2.06 -1.96
C VAL A 48 10.95 3.54 -2.25
N GLY A 49 9.88 3.87 -3.00
CA GLY A 49 9.49 5.25 -3.24
C GLY A 49 8.02 5.39 -3.62
N ASN A 50 7.45 6.57 -3.37
CA ASN A 50 6.10 6.98 -3.74
C ASN A 50 6.16 8.36 -4.40
N VAL A 51 5.87 8.42 -5.70
CA VAL A 51 5.83 9.66 -6.47
C VAL A 51 4.38 9.92 -6.89
N LYS A 52 3.85 11.07 -6.46
CA LYS A 52 2.44 11.44 -6.60
C LYS A 52 2.31 12.84 -7.21
N GLY A 53 1.40 12.99 -8.15
CA GLY A 53 1.04 14.26 -8.80
C GLY A 53 -0.39 14.64 -8.49
#